data_AF-A0A2D5E725-F1
#
_entry.id   AF-A0A2D5E725-F1
#
_cell.length_a   1.000
_cell.length_b   1.000
_cell.length_c   1.000
_cell.angle_alpha   90.00
_cell.angle_beta   90.00
_cell.angle_gamma   90.00
#
_symmetry.space_group_name_H-M   'P 1'
#
loop_
_entity.id
_entity.type
_entity.pdbx_description
1 polymer ?
#
loop_
_entity_poly.entity_id
_entity_poly.type
_entity_poly.pdbx_seq_one_letter_code
_entity_poly.pdbx_strand_id
1 'polypeptide(L)'
;MLLVFGGYLIVAGTMLVRDAGAIGPFIPLFIAATILMIVVNVAGHAVAAAMTSPEDCDERDRLISWRSEARSAWMLGTGVIIAIGCLALSITPAWIANILLLSMFLSQVICYTLQLVAYRRGF
;
A
#
# COMPACT_ATOMS: atom_id res chain seq x y z
N MET A 1 -2.46 -0.47 10.18
CA MET A 1 -2.45 -0.16 8.73
C MET A 1 -3.82 0.13 8.16
N LEU A 2 -4.72 -0.85 8.13
CA LEU A 2 -6.03 -0.73 7.47
C LEU A 2 -6.87 0.45 7.99
N LEU A 3 -6.95 0.63 9.31
CA LEU A 3 -7.72 1.75 9.91
C LEU A 3 -7.15 3.12 9.54
N VAL A 4 -5.82 3.25 9.61
CA VAL A 4 -5.10 4.49 9.30
C VAL A 4 -5.33 4.88 7.84
N PHE A 5 -5.04 3.95 6.93
CA PHE A 5 -5.11 4.22 5.51
C PHE A 5 -6.56 4.31 5.00
N GLY A 6 -7.45 3.47 5.53
CA GLY A 6 -8.89 3.55 5.26
C GLY A 6 -9.47 4.89 5.70
N GLY A 7 -9.09 5.38 6.89
CA GLY A 7 -9.48 6.72 7.35
C GLY A 7 -8.98 7.83 6.43
N TYR A 8 -7.70 7.77 6.03
CA TYR A 8 -7.14 8.70 5.04
C TYR A 8 -7.93 8.68 3.73
N LEU A 9 -8.19 7.51 3.14
CA LEU A 9 -8.91 7.39 1.87
C LEU A 9 -10.34 7.92 1.95
N ILE A 10 -11.02 7.74 3.09
CA ILE A 10 -12.35 8.30 3.30
C ILE A 10 -12.27 9.82 3.29
N VAL A 11 -11.35 10.42 4.07
CA VAL A 11 -11.18 11.88 4.12
C VAL A 11 -10.76 12.42 2.75
N ALA A 12 -9.70 11.89 2.16
CA ALA A 12 -9.20 12.30 0.85
C ALA A 12 -10.26 12.11 -0.25
N GLY A 13 -11.00 11.01 -0.23
CA GLY A 13 -12.11 10.76 -1.16
C GLY A 13 -13.24 11.78 -1.03
N THR A 14 -13.64 12.13 0.20
CA THR A 14 -14.64 13.19 0.42
C THR A 14 -14.14 14.56 -0.05
N MET A 15 -12.85 14.85 0.10
CA MET A 15 -12.25 16.08 -0.42
C MET A 15 -12.19 16.07 -1.95
N LEU A 16 -11.82 14.95 -2.59
CA LEU A 16 -11.73 14.81 -4.04
C LEU A 16 -13.08 14.99 -4.73
N VAL A 17 -14.16 14.49 -4.12
CA VAL A 17 -15.52 14.64 -4.63
C VAL A 17 -16.04 16.07 -4.45
N ARG A 18 -15.62 16.76 -3.39
CA ARG A 18 -16.10 18.12 -3.06
C ARG A 18 -15.31 19.23 -3.77
N ASP A 19 -14.01 19.06 -3.96
CA ASP A 19 -13.13 20.11 -4.48
C ASP A 19 -11.95 19.51 -5.27
N ALA A 20 -12.23 19.09 -6.51
CA ALA A 20 -11.28 18.37 -7.35
C ALA A 20 -10.10 19.23 -7.87
N GLY A 21 -10.19 20.56 -7.77
CA GLY A 21 -9.23 21.47 -8.43
C GLY A 21 -8.06 21.92 -7.54
N ALA A 22 -8.25 21.99 -6.22
CA ALA A 22 -7.26 22.57 -5.32
C ALA A 22 -6.34 21.49 -4.73
N ILE A 23 -5.10 21.39 -5.24
CA ILE A 23 -4.08 20.46 -4.71
C ILE A 23 -3.58 20.86 -3.31
N GLY A 24 -3.57 22.16 -2.99
CA GLY A 24 -2.95 22.70 -1.78
C GLY A 24 -3.38 21.99 -0.48
N PRO A 25 -4.68 21.82 -0.20
CA PRO A 25 -5.17 21.12 0.99
C PRO A 25 -4.82 19.63 1.05
N PHE A 26 -4.61 18.97 -0.10
CA PHE A 26 -4.27 17.55 -0.15
C PHE A 26 -2.83 17.27 0.21
N ILE A 27 -1.91 18.17 -0.11
CA ILE A 27 -0.47 17.97 0.13
C ILE A 27 -0.16 17.59 1.60
N PRO A 28 -0.57 18.37 2.61
CA PRO A 28 -0.25 18.04 4.00
C PRO A 28 -0.90 16.74 4.45
N LEU A 29 -2.13 16.46 4.01
CA LEU A 29 -2.85 15.22 4.33
C LEU A 29 -2.16 14.00 3.70
N PHE A 30 -1.75 14.09 2.44
CA PHE A 30 -1.04 13.05 1.71
C PHE A 30 0.32 12.75 2.34
N ILE A 31 1.09 13.80 2.69
CA ILE A 31 2.38 13.65 3.36
C ILE A 31 2.19 12.99 4.72
N ALA A 32 1.24 13.47 5.53
CA ALA A 32 0.95 12.89 6.84
C ALA A 32 0.56 11.41 6.74
N ALA A 33 -0.30 11.06 5.79
CA ALA A 33 -0.71 9.66 5.57
C ALA A 33 0.44 8.78 5.11
N THR A 34 1.30 9.27 4.20
CA THR A 34 2.48 8.54 3.73
C THR A 34 3.46 8.30 4.88
N ILE A 35 3.77 9.33 5.68
CA ILE A 35 4.65 9.21 6.85
C ILE A 35 4.05 8.20 7.84
N LEU A 36 2.77 8.32 8.15
CA LEU A 36 2.12 7.43 9.10
C LEU A 36 2.09 5.98 8.61
N MET A 37 1.91 5.77 7.30
CA MET A 37 2.03 4.45 6.67
C MET A 37 3.47 3.91 6.79
N ILE A 38 4.50 4.72 6.58
CA ILE A 38 5.89 4.27 6.78
C ILE A 38 6.11 3.88 8.24
N VAL A 39 5.71 4.74 9.18
CA VAL A 39 5.88 4.53 10.63
C VAL A 39 5.19 3.25 11.08
N VAL A 40 3.93 3.04 10.71
CA VAL A 40 3.19 1.83 11.11
C VAL A 40 3.82 0.58 10.48
N ASN A 41 4.44 0.67 9.30
CA ASN A 41 5.03 -0.50 8.65
C ASN A 41 6.32 -0.89 9.35
N VAL A 42 7.17 0.09 9.58
CA VAL A 42 8.44 -0.08 10.30
C VAL A 42 8.17 -0.60 11.72
N ALA A 43 7.23 0.01 12.45
CA ALA A 43 6.86 -0.44 13.78
C ALA A 43 6.31 -1.88 13.76
N GLY A 44 5.47 -2.22 12.78
CA GLY A 44 4.94 -3.57 12.61
C GLY A 44 6.03 -4.62 12.40
N HIS A 45 6.99 -4.35 11.51
CA HIS A 45 8.13 -5.25 11.28
C HIS A 45 9.06 -5.33 12.48
N ALA A 46 9.33 -4.20 13.15
CA ALA A 46 10.17 -4.17 14.34
C ALA A 46 9.56 -4.98 15.49
N VAL A 47 8.25 -4.87 15.73
CA VAL A 47 7.55 -5.66 16.74
C VAL A 47 7.55 -7.15 16.37
N ALA A 48 7.27 -7.48 15.11
CA ALA A 48 7.31 -8.87 14.64
C ALA A 48 8.71 -9.50 14.83
N ALA A 49 9.76 -8.76 14.47
CA ALA A 49 11.14 -9.18 14.67
C ALA A 49 11.52 -9.34 16.15
N ALA A 50 11.05 -8.44 17.02
CA ALA A 50 11.31 -8.54 18.46
C ALA A 50 10.61 -9.72 19.15
N MET A 51 9.48 -10.17 18.59
CA MET A 51 8.71 -11.31 19.14
C MET A 51 9.16 -12.67 18.60
N THR A 52 9.99 -12.70 17.56
CA THR A 52 10.40 -13.93 16.88
C THR A 52 11.85 -14.24 17.25
N SER A 53 12.14 -15.49 17.62
CA SER A 53 13.52 -15.93 17.81
C SER A 53 14.25 -15.95 16.45
N PRO A 54 15.56 -15.65 16.41
CA PRO A 54 16.33 -15.79 15.18
C PRO A 54 16.30 -17.26 14.76
N GLU A 55 15.60 -17.55 13.67
CA GLU A 55 15.53 -18.86 13.05
C GLU A 55 16.09 -18.72 11.63
N ASP A 56 16.82 -19.73 11.16
CA ASP A 56 17.38 -19.71 9.82
C ASP A 56 16.23 -19.70 8.80
N CYS A 57 16.27 -18.72 7.89
CA CYS A 57 15.25 -18.55 6.86
C CYS A 57 15.29 -19.75 5.91
N ASP A 58 14.27 -20.61 5.98
CA ASP A 58 14.15 -21.80 5.15
C ASP A 58 14.00 -21.40 3.66
N GLU A 59 14.42 -22.28 2.75
CA GLU A 59 14.18 -22.13 1.31
C GLU A 59 12.68 -21.93 1.02
N ARG A 60 11.82 -22.59 1.81
CA ARG A 60 10.37 -22.40 1.75
C ARG A 60 9.95 -20.95 2.01
N ASP A 61 10.49 -20.32 3.05
CA ASP A 61 10.13 -18.95 3.43
C ASP A 61 10.54 -17.94 2.35
N ARG A 62 11.73 -18.13 1.76
CA ARG A 62 12.16 -17.34 0.60
C ARG A 62 11.21 -17.51 -0.58
N LEU A 63 10.80 -18.75 -0.88
CA LEU A 63 9.91 -19.02 -2.00
C LEU A 63 8.51 -18.41 -1.79
N ILE A 64 7.96 -18.50 -0.58
CA ILE A 64 6.68 -17.88 -0.21
C ILE A 64 6.77 -16.36 -0.38
N SER A 65 7.84 -15.75 0.15
CA SER A 65 8.08 -14.31 0.05
C SER A 65 8.12 -13.86 -1.42
N TRP A 66 9.00 -14.45 -2.22
CA TRP A 66 9.15 -14.09 -3.64
C TRP A 66 7.87 -14.27 -4.44
N ARG A 67 7.15 -15.37 -4.23
CA ARG A 67 5.89 -15.61 -4.95
C ARG A 67 4.81 -14.61 -4.56
N SER A 68 4.75 -14.23 -3.28
CA SER A 68 3.79 -13.25 -2.78
C SER A 68 4.11 -11.85 -3.32
N GLU A 69 5.39 -11.44 -3.28
CA GLU A 69 5.88 -10.17 -3.81
C GLU A 69 5.62 -10.04 -5.32
N ALA A 70 5.96 -11.08 -6.10
CA ALA A 70 5.73 -11.09 -7.54
C ALA A 70 4.24 -10.94 -7.89
N ARG A 71 3.35 -11.59 -7.12
CA ARG A 71 1.90 -11.49 -7.33
C ARG A 71 1.35 -10.13 -6.91
N SER A 72 1.80 -9.58 -5.78
CA SER A 72 1.37 -8.25 -5.35
C SER A 72 1.91 -7.14 -6.26
N ALA A 73 3.08 -7.31 -6.85
CA ALA A 73 3.67 -6.34 -7.77
C ALA A 73 2.77 -6.05 -8.98
N TRP A 74 2.00 -7.04 -9.46
CA TRP A 74 1.00 -6.82 -10.50
C TRP A 74 -0.08 -5.81 -10.08
N MET A 75 -0.51 -5.81 -8.81
CA MET A 75 -1.48 -4.83 -8.32
C MET A 75 -0.92 -3.40 -8.36
N LEU A 76 0.34 -3.22 -7.93
CA LEU A 76 1.01 -1.92 -8.02
C LEU A 76 1.17 -1.50 -9.49
N GLY A 77 1.64 -2.41 -10.34
CA GLY A 77 1.81 -2.17 -11.78
C GLY A 77 0.51 -1.75 -12.47
N THR A 78 -0.60 -2.42 -12.18
CA THR A 78 -1.94 -2.03 -12.67
C THR A 78 -2.29 -0.61 -12.22
N GLY A 79 -2.06 -0.26 -10.96
CA GLY A 79 -2.30 1.09 -10.46
C GLY A 79 -1.45 2.16 -11.15
N VAL A 80 -0.19 1.85 -11.46
CA VAL A 80 0.69 2.75 -12.22
C VAL A 80 0.17 2.94 -13.64
N ILE A 81 -0.26 1.88 -14.32
CA ILE A 81 -0.86 1.98 -15.66
C ILE A 81 -2.12 2.85 -15.63
N ILE A 82 -3.00 2.66 -14.62
CA ILE A 82 -4.19 3.49 -14.44
C ILE A 82 -3.79 4.97 -14.23
N ALA A 83 -2.79 5.23 -13.39
CA ALA A 83 -2.31 6.59 -13.13
C ALA A 83 -1.75 7.27 -14.41
N ILE A 84 -1.02 6.53 -15.25
CA ILE A 84 -0.55 7.01 -16.56
C ILE A 84 -1.74 7.29 -17.48
N GLY A 85 -2.76 6.43 -17.49
CA GLY A 85 -4.00 6.67 -18.22
C GLY A 85 -4.73 7.95 -17.77
N CYS A 86 -4.81 8.17 -16.45
CA CYS A 86 -5.36 9.41 -15.89
C CYS A 86 -4.54 10.63 -16.31
N LEU A 87 -3.22 10.54 -16.36
CA LEU A 87 -2.36 11.61 -16.86
C LEU A 87 -2.63 11.92 -18.33
N ALA A 88 -2.76 10.89 -19.17
CA ALA A 88 -3.10 11.05 -20.59
C ALA A 88 -4.47 11.71 -20.81
N LEU A 89 -5.42 11.47 -19.90
CA LEU A 89 -6.75 12.08 -19.89
C LEU A 89 -6.79 13.45 -19.20
N SER A 90 -5.63 14.02 -18.81
CA SER A 90 -5.55 15.31 -18.09
C SER A 90 -6.39 15.36 -16.82
N ILE A 91 -6.52 14.22 -16.14
CA ILE A 91 -7.16 14.15 -14.82
C ILE A 91 -6.29 14.91 -13.81
N THR A 92 -6.93 15.57 -12.85
CA THR A 92 -6.23 16.42 -11.88
C THR A 92 -5.16 15.61 -11.11
N PRO A 93 -3.99 16.20 -10.82
CA PRO A 93 -2.90 15.50 -10.12
C PRO A 93 -3.29 14.92 -8.75
N ALA A 94 -4.28 15.51 -8.06
CA ALA A 94 -4.79 14.99 -6.80
C ALA A 94 -5.34 13.56 -6.92
N TRP A 95 -6.09 13.26 -7.99
CA TRP A 95 -6.58 11.91 -8.27
C TRP A 95 -5.43 10.95 -8.57
N ILE A 96 -4.47 11.37 -9.40
CA ILE A 96 -3.31 10.55 -9.79
C ILE A 96 -2.50 10.14 -8.56
N ALA A 97 -2.19 11.08 -7.67
CA ALA A 97 -1.44 10.81 -6.44
C ALA A 97 -2.18 9.80 -5.53
N ASN A 98 -3.49 9.97 -5.36
CA ASN A 98 -4.30 9.07 -4.55
C ASN A 98 -4.42 7.66 -5.15
N ILE A 99 -4.52 7.53 -6.48
CA ILE A 99 -4.53 6.24 -7.18
C ILE A 99 -3.21 5.49 -6.96
N LEU A 100 -2.08 6.18 -7.09
CA LEU A 100 -0.76 5.60 -6.85
C LEU A 100 -0.58 5.16 -5.39
N LEU A 101 -1.03 5.98 -4.44
CA LEU A 101 -0.95 5.63 -3.03
C LEU A 101 -1.87 4.45 -2.70
N LEU A 102 -3.08 4.43 -3.24
CA LEU A 102 -4.03 3.33 -3.10
C LEU A 102 -3.49 2.02 -3.66
N SER A 103 -2.88 2.04 -4.85
CA SER A 103 -2.34 0.83 -5.47
C SER A 103 -1.15 0.28 -4.69
N MET A 104 -0.29 1.15 -4.17
CA MET A 104 0.82 0.76 -3.29
C MET A 104 0.31 0.10 -2.01
N PHE A 105 -0.71 0.69 -1.36
CA PHE A 105 -1.32 0.11 -0.18
C PHE A 105 -1.98 -1.25 -0.47
N LEU A 106 -2.78 -1.36 -1.54
CA LEU A 106 -3.42 -2.61 -1.92
C LEU A 106 -2.40 -3.70 -2.24
N SER A 107 -1.31 -3.36 -2.93
CA SER A 107 -0.20 -4.29 -3.19
C SER A 107 0.37 -4.86 -1.88
N GLN A 108 0.65 -4.01 -0.89
CA GLN A 108 1.13 -4.46 0.43
C GLN A 108 0.14 -5.36 1.15
N VAL A 109 -1.14 -4.98 1.18
CA VAL A 109 -2.21 -5.79 1.81
C VAL A 109 -2.31 -7.17 1.15
N ILE A 110 -2.25 -7.22 -0.19
CA ILE A 110 -2.26 -8.48 -0.94
C ILE A 110 -1.02 -9.31 -0.61
N CYS A 111 0.18 -8.71 -0.58
CA CYS A 111 1.41 -9.42 -0.25
C CYS A 111 1.30 -10.11 1.11
N TYR A 112 0.95 -9.37 2.16
CA TYR A 112 0.81 -9.94 3.51
C TYR A 112 -0.30 -10.99 3.60
N THR A 113 -1.41 -10.77 2.90
CA THR A 113 -2.51 -11.74 2.84
C THR A 113 -2.07 -13.03 2.16
N LEU A 114 -1.34 -12.94 1.05
CA LEU A 114 -0.83 -14.10 0.32
C LEU A 114 0.18 -14.89 1.16
N GLN A 115 1.10 -14.20 1.84
CA GLN A 115 2.04 -14.85 2.76
C GLN A 115 1.30 -15.57 3.89
N LEU A 116 0.37 -14.88 4.57
CA LEU A 116 -0.42 -15.47 5.66
C LEU A 116 -1.21 -16.70 5.22
N VAL A 117 -1.81 -16.66 4.03
CA VAL A 117 -2.56 -17.79 3.46
C VAL A 117 -1.62 -18.95 3.09
N ALA A 118 -0.44 -18.67 2.51
CA ALA A 118 0.55 -19.69 2.17
C ALA A 118 1.05 -20.41 3.44
N TYR A 119 1.42 -19.66 4.47
CA TYR A 119 1.82 -20.20 5.77
C TYR A 119 0.75 -21.07 6.41
N ARG A 120 -0.52 -20.64 6.37
CA ARG A 120 -1.63 -21.43 6.93
C ARG A 120 -1.95 -22.69 6.16
N ARG A 121 -1.66 -22.72 4.87
CA ARG A 121 -1.93 -23.88 4.00
C ARG A 121 -0.74 -24.85 3.89
N GLY A 122 0.41 -24.49 4.46
CA GLY A 122 1.62 -25.32 4.42
C GLY A 122 2.25 -25.44 3.03
N PHE A 123 2.05 -24.44 2.17
CA PHE A 123 2.65 -24.36 0.82
C PHE A 123 4.08 -23.80 0.86
#